data_AF-A0A062XW10-F1
#
_entry.id   AF-A0A062XW10-F1
#
_cell.length_a   1.000
_cell.length_b   1.000
_cell.length_c   1.000
_cell.angle_alpha   90.00
_cell.angle_beta   90.00
_cell.angle_gamma   90.00
#
_symmetry.space_group_name_H-M   'P 1'
#
loop_
_entity.id
_entity.type
_entity.pdbx_description
1 polymer ?
#
loop_
_entity_poly.entity_id
_entity_poly.type
_entity_poly.pdbx_seq_one_letter_code
_entity_poly.pdbx_strand_id
1 'polypeptide(L)'
;MRVKNRSLQQKNGVFDPTNPDDGFFTVVPNVEDLQVAYFFRDGTVRNDRPPQDCTWATNCVPVQDPAFGPAGTLPETHAANVIGLRITLTARSSQEVPVVQEPSARFRQPVAENHDPGAAQDRFYRYQNSVFVLLRNRTPRA
;
A
#
# COMPACT_ATOMS: atom_id res chain seq x y z
N MET A 1 4.05 3.88 -6.60
CA MET A 1 3.92 4.94 -5.58
C MET A 1 5.03 4.76 -4.55
N ARG A 2 5.42 5.81 -3.84
CA ARG A 2 6.40 5.73 -2.75
C ARG A 2 6.16 6.82 -1.72
N VAL A 3 6.67 6.64 -0.51
CA VAL A 3 6.82 7.73 0.46
C VAL A 3 8.26 8.22 0.39
N LYS A 4 8.46 9.51 0.07
CA LYS A 4 9.77 10.17 0.07
C LYS A 4 9.62 11.61 0.54
N ASN A 5 10.53 12.07 1.38
CA ASN A 5 10.53 13.43 1.94
C ASN A 5 9.16 13.83 2.55
N ARG A 6 8.59 12.93 3.37
CA ARG A 6 7.28 13.12 4.04
C ARG A 6 6.13 13.39 3.07
N SER A 7 6.18 12.81 1.88
CA SER A 7 5.13 12.96 0.87
C SER A 7 4.87 11.62 0.20
N LEU A 8 3.60 11.31 -0.04
CA LEU A 8 3.19 10.26 -0.95
C LEU A 8 3.40 10.77 -2.38
N GLN A 9 4.24 10.07 -3.12
CA GLN A 9 4.56 10.41 -4.49
C GLN A 9 4.09 9.32 -5.45
N GLN A 10 3.61 9.76 -6.61
CA GLN A 10 3.27 8.90 -7.74
C GLN A 10 4.20 9.20 -8.91
N LYS A 11 4.67 8.16 -9.58
CA LYS A 11 5.46 8.30 -10.81
C LYS A 11 4.51 8.59 -11.96
N ASN A 12 4.81 9.61 -12.73
CA ASN A 12 4.22 9.84 -14.04
C ASN A 12 5.06 9.09 -15.08
N GLY A 13 4.46 8.16 -15.83
CA GLY A 13 5.15 7.34 -16.82
C GLY A 13 5.82 6.07 -16.28
N VAL A 14 6.63 5.43 -17.15
CA VAL A 14 7.27 4.12 -16.90
C VAL A 14 8.50 4.28 -16.02
N PHE A 15 8.74 3.30 -15.14
CA PHE A 15 9.94 3.24 -14.30
C PHE A 15 11.22 3.14 -15.14
N ASP A 16 12.08 4.16 -15.05
CA ASP A 16 13.44 4.16 -15.59
C ASP A 16 14.42 3.83 -14.45
N PRO A 17 15.12 2.68 -14.50
CA PRO A 17 16.07 2.30 -13.46
C PRO A 17 17.34 3.18 -13.44
N THR A 18 17.66 3.86 -14.54
CA THR A 18 18.83 4.76 -14.62
C THR A 18 18.54 6.12 -13.99
N ASN A 19 17.28 6.55 -14.01
CA ASN A 19 16.79 7.76 -13.34
C ASN A 19 15.62 7.41 -12.40
N PRO A 20 15.89 6.70 -11.28
CA PRO A 20 14.85 6.12 -10.44
C PRO A 20 13.99 7.16 -9.71
N ASP A 21 14.45 8.41 -9.68
CA ASP A 21 13.77 9.54 -9.03
C ASP A 21 13.00 10.46 -9.99
N ASP A 22 13.18 10.32 -11.30
CA ASP A 22 12.58 11.24 -12.27
C ASP A 22 11.07 10.98 -12.46
N GLY A 23 10.34 12.05 -12.78
CA GLY A 23 8.90 11.99 -13.08
C GLY A 23 7.98 11.74 -11.88
N PHE A 24 8.47 11.80 -10.63
CA PHE A 24 7.61 11.69 -9.45
C PHE A 24 6.99 13.04 -9.08
N PHE A 25 5.69 13.04 -8.77
CA PHE A 25 4.96 14.19 -8.24
C PHE A 25 4.27 13.84 -6.92
N THR A 26 4.04 14.86 -6.09
CA THR A 26 3.36 14.71 -4.80
C THR A 26 1.85 14.54 -5.01
N VAL A 27 1.30 13.46 -4.44
CA VAL A 27 -0.15 13.19 -4.40
C VAL A 27 -0.72 13.67 -3.07
N VAL A 28 -0.07 13.34 -1.96
CA VAL A 28 -0.50 13.72 -0.60
C VAL A 28 0.73 14.17 0.19
N PRO A 29 0.74 15.38 0.76
CA PRO A 29 1.82 15.85 1.63
C PRO A 29 1.69 15.25 3.05
N ASN A 30 2.77 15.39 3.84
CA ASN A 30 2.85 14.98 5.25
C ASN A 30 2.54 13.50 5.51
N VAL A 31 2.79 12.65 4.52
CA VAL A 31 2.67 11.19 4.66
C VAL A 31 3.96 10.64 5.23
N GLU A 32 3.86 9.95 6.35
CA GLU A 32 5.00 9.36 7.05
C GLU A 32 5.15 7.86 6.76
N ASP A 33 4.05 7.17 6.42
CA ASP A 33 4.07 5.75 6.09
C ASP A 33 2.96 5.37 5.08
N LEU A 34 3.25 4.36 4.26
CA LEU A 34 2.32 3.73 3.32
C LEU A 34 2.57 2.22 3.32
N GLN A 35 1.51 1.45 3.49
CA GLN A 35 1.52 0.00 3.28
C GLN A 35 0.39 -0.40 2.33
N VAL A 36 0.75 -1.23 1.35
CA VAL A 36 -0.21 -1.93 0.51
C VAL A 36 -0.10 -3.42 0.83
N ALA A 37 -1.22 -4.04 1.21
CA ALA A 37 -1.33 -5.46 1.45
C ALA A 37 -2.37 -6.07 0.52
N TYR A 38 -2.14 -7.30 0.07
CA TYR A 38 -3.03 -8.04 -0.79
C TYR A 38 -4.05 -8.80 0.05
N PHE A 39 -5.32 -8.67 -0.31
CA PHE A 39 -6.42 -9.43 0.28
C PHE A 39 -6.75 -10.61 -0.62
N PHE A 40 -6.57 -11.82 -0.11
CA PHE A 40 -6.73 -13.05 -0.86
C PHE A 40 -8.11 -13.67 -0.66
N ARG A 41 -8.51 -14.54 -1.60
CA ARG A 41 -9.80 -15.22 -1.61
C ARG A 41 -10.03 -16.11 -0.38
N ASP A 42 -8.95 -16.60 0.24
CA ASP A 42 -8.98 -17.37 1.49
C ASP A 42 -9.24 -16.52 2.74
N GLY A 43 -9.34 -15.18 2.58
CA GLY A 43 -9.54 -14.23 3.66
C GLY A 43 -8.24 -13.71 4.28
N THR A 44 -7.08 -14.18 3.83
CA THR A 44 -5.78 -13.72 4.37
C THR A 44 -5.37 -12.37 3.78
N VAL A 45 -4.63 -11.59 4.56
CA VAL A 45 -4.02 -10.32 4.14
C VAL A 45 -2.52 -10.43 4.26
N ARG A 46 -1.78 -10.25 3.16
CA ARG A 46 -0.32 -10.42 3.13
C ARG A 46 0.36 -9.27 2.40
N ASN A 47 1.53 -8.84 2.86
CA ASN A 47 2.33 -7.78 2.23
C ASN A 47 3.85 -8.10 2.22
N ASP A 48 4.24 -9.26 2.74
CA ASP A 48 5.62 -9.68 2.95
C ASP A 48 6.29 -10.12 1.65
N ARG A 49 5.51 -10.60 0.67
CA ARG A 49 5.97 -10.92 -0.68
C ARG A 49 4.93 -10.48 -1.71
N PRO A 50 5.34 -9.79 -2.80
CA PRO A 50 4.45 -9.61 -3.93
C PRO A 50 4.06 -11.00 -4.47
N PRO A 51 2.83 -11.20 -4.97
CA PRO A 51 2.42 -12.47 -5.56
C PRO A 51 3.42 -12.92 -6.63
N GLN A 52 4.14 -14.01 -6.36
CA GLN A 52 5.19 -14.53 -7.23
C GLN A 52 4.61 -15.59 -8.16
N ASP A 53 3.92 -15.15 -9.21
CA ASP A 53 3.84 -15.90 -10.47
C ASP A 53 3.18 -15.03 -11.55
N CYS A 54 3.95 -14.61 -12.55
CA CYS A 54 3.43 -14.00 -13.80
C CYS A 54 3.56 -14.94 -15.00
N THR A 55 4.05 -16.18 -14.82
CA THR A 55 4.41 -17.06 -15.94
C THR A 55 3.21 -17.44 -16.82
N TRP A 56 2.00 -17.25 -16.30
CA TRP A 56 0.72 -17.59 -16.93
C TRP A 56 -0.02 -16.40 -17.57
N ALA A 57 0.42 -15.15 -17.35
CA ALA A 57 -0.28 -13.96 -17.86
C ALA A 57 0.61 -13.14 -18.79
N THR A 58 0.17 -12.95 -20.04
CA THR A 58 0.76 -11.96 -20.93
C THR A 58 0.65 -10.58 -20.27
N ASN A 59 1.79 -9.94 -19.97
CA ASN A 59 1.92 -8.63 -19.31
C ASN A 59 1.63 -8.56 -17.80
N CYS A 60 1.67 -9.66 -17.04
CA CYS A 60 1.42 -9.65 -15.57
C CYS A 60 0.04 -9.06 -15.18
N VAL A 61 -0.92 -8.98 -16.10
CA VAL A 61 -2.27 -8.53 -15.78
C VAL A 61 -3.03 -9.72 -15.23
N PRO A 62 -3.63 -9.65 -14.02
CA PRO A 62 -4.40 -10.75 -13.47
C PRO A 62 -5.58 -11.08 -14.42
N VAL A 63 -5.52 -12.18 -15.16
CA VAL A 63 -6.66 -12.64 -15.95
C VAL A 63 -7.46 -13.60 -15.07
N GLN A 64 -8.75 -13.33 -14.85
CA GLN A 64 -9.64 -14.38 -14.34
C GLN A 64 -9.91 -15.34 -15.51
N ASP A 65 -9.00 -16.30 -15.72
CA ASP A 65 -9.21 -17.35 -16.71
C ASP A 65 -10.09 -18.45 -16.08
N PRO A 66 -11.29 -18.73 -16.60
CA PRO A 66 -12.10 -19.85 -16.13
C PRO A 66 -11.43 -21.21 -16.34
N ALA A 67 -10.41 -21.32 -17.19
CA ALA A 67 -9.56 -22.51 -17.33
C ALA A 67 -8.52 -22.65 -16.20
N PHE A 68 -8.24 -21.58 -15.44
CA PHE A 68 -7.39 -21.61 -14.25
C PHE A 68 -8.14 -22.11 -13.02
N GLY A 69 -8.76 -23.29 -13.19
CA GLY A 69 -9.18 -24.23 -12.17
C GLY A 69 -10.19 -23.77 -11.08
N PRO A 70 -10.92 -24.73 -10.47
CA PRO A 70 -11.66 -24.46 -9.25
C PRO A 70 -10.72 -24.00 -8.13
N ALA A 71 -11.27 -23.34 -7.10
CA ALA A 71 -10.52 -22.96 -5.91
C ALA A 71 -9.72 -24.16 -5.36
N GLY A 72 -8.39 -24.04 -5.26
CA GLY A 72 -7.50 -25.09 -4.75
C GLY A 72 -6.41 -25.58 -5.70
N THR A 73 -6.43 -25.22 -6.99
CA THR A 73 -5.34 -25.58 -7.93
C THR A 73 -4.16 -24.61 -7.94
N LEU A 74 -4.34 -23.41 -7.42
CA LEU A 74 -3.33 -22.36 -7.35
C LEU A 74 -2.81 -22.20 -5.91
N PRO A 75 -1.51 -21.92 -5.72
CA PRO A 75 -0.98 -21.55 -4.40
C PRO A 75 -1.78 -20.41 -3.78
N GLU A 76 -1.97 -20.41 -2.46
CA GLU A 76 -2.72 -19.36 -1.76
C GLU A 76 -2.17 -17.95 -2.04
N THR A 77 -0.85 -17.83 -2.18
CA THR A 77 -0.15 -16.55 -2.45
C THR A 77 -0.20 -16.11 -3.93
N HIS A 78 -0.90 -16.85 -4.78
CA HIS A 78 -0.94 -16.60 -6.21
C HIS A 78 -1.70 -15.31 -6.57
N ALA A 79 -1.23 -14.56 -7.57
CA ALA A 79 -1.78 -13.26 -7.94
C ALA A 79 -3.28 -13.31 -8.34
N ALA A 80 -3.70 -14.40 -8.99
CA ALA A 80 -5.10 -14.63 -9.36
C ALA A 80 -6.04 -14.80 -8.14
N ASN A 81 -5.50 -15.15 -6.97
CA ASN A 81 -6.26 -15.27 -5.74
C ASN A 81 -6.43 -13.93 -5.01
N VAL A 82 -5.81 -12.84 -5.49
CA VAL A 82 -5.99 -11.50 -4.93
C VAL A 82 -7.36 -10.96 -5.34
N ILE A 83 -8.23 -10.75 -4.36
CA ILE A 83 -9.59 -10.22 -4.54
C ILE A 83 -9.72 -8.77 -4.07
N GLY A 84 -8.67 -8.22 -3.46
CA GLY A 84 -8.65 -6.84 -3.01
C GLY A 84 -7.27 -6.38 -2.57
N LEU A 85 -7.19 -5.09 -2.23
CA LEU A 85 -6.01 -4.45 -1.66
C LEU A 85 -6.43 -3.73 -0.38
N ARG A 86 -5.67 -3.92 0.70
CA ARG A 86 -5.71 -3.05 1.86
C ARG A 86 -4.64 -1.98 1.68
N ILE A 87 -5.04 -0.73 1.72
CA ILE A 87 -4.13 0.42 1.65
C ILE A 87 -4.20 1.12 3.00
N THR A 88 -3.07 1.15 3.70
CA THR A 88 -2.92 1.87 4.96
C THR A 88 -1.98 3.05 4.76
N LEU A 89 -2.42 4.23 5.14
CA LEU A 89 -1.65 5.47 5.06
C LEU A 89 -1.59 6.12 6.44
N THR A 90 -0.39 6.49 6.86
CA THR A 90 -0.18 7.32 8.04
C THR A 90 0.30 8.69 7.62
N ALA A 91 -0.38 9.72 8.11
CA ALA A 91 -0.02 11.11 7.91
C ALA A 91 0.00 11.89 9.22
N ARG A 92 0.57 13.08 9.18
CA ARG A 92 0.62 14.00 10.32
C ARG A 92 0.10 15.39 9.97
N SER A 93 -0.23 16.16 11.00
CA SER A 93 -0.52 17.59 10.86
C SER A 93 0.68 18.34 10.25
N SER A 94 0.41 19.44 9.56
CA SER A 94 1.45 20.32 9.01
C SER A 94 2.20 21.10 10.10
N GLN A 95 1.58 21.27 11.26
CA GLN A 95 2.11 22.01 12.40
C GLN A 95 2.12 21.16 13.65
N GLU A 96 3.10 21.40 14.52
CA GLU A 96 3.13 20.84 15.86
C GLU A 96 2.01 21.41 16.73
N VAL A 97 1.53 20.60 17.66
CA VAL A 97 0.61 21.05 18.71
C VAL A 97 1.32 22.12 19.55
N PRO A 98 0.78 23.34 19.62
CA PRO A 98 1.37 24.42 20.40
C PRO A 98 1.59 24.02 21.87
N VAL A 99 2.74 24.41 22.43
CA VAL A 99 3.08 24.16 23.85
C VAL A 99 2.02 24.76 24.78
N VAL A 100 1.46 25.89 24.40
CA VAL A 100 0.45 26.61 25.19
C VAL A 100 -0.89 25.84 25.25
N GLN A 101 -1.22 25.08 24.20
CA GLN A 101 -2.45 24.30 24.15
C GLN A 101 -2.29 22.96 24.88
N GLU A 102 -1.20 22.24 24.62
CA GLU A 102 -0.92 20.95 25.27
C GLU A 102 0.57 20.79 25.61
N PRO A 103 1.02 21.21 26.82
CA PRO A 103 2.44 21.15 27.19
C PRO A 103 3.03 19.74 27.16
N SER A 104 2.21 18.76 27.57
CA SER A 104 2.57 17.34 27.70
C SER A 104 2.44 16.53 26.40
N ALA A 105 1.97 17.13 25.29
CA ALA A 105 1.80 16.44 24.02
C ALA A 105 3.11 15.76 23.58
N ARG A 106 3.10 14.42 23.56
CA ARG A 106 4.18 13.57 23.07
C ARG A 106 3.56 12.38 22.35
N PHE A 107 3.54 12.44 21.04
CA PHE A 107 2.92 11.43 20.20
C PHE A 107 4.00 10.57 19.55
N ARG A 108 3.77 9.25 19.56
CA ARG A 108 4.55 8.32 18.75
C ARG A 108 3.99 8.28 17.34
N GLN A 109 4.86 8.01 16.37
CA GLN A 109 4.44 7.70 15.01
C GLN A 109 3.73 6.34 14.99
N PRO A 110 2.42 6.27 14.65
CA PRO A 110 1.81 5.02 14.29
C PRO A 110 2.38 4.58 12.95
N VAL A 111 2.51 3.28 12.77
CA VAL A 111 3.06 2.68 11.56
C VAL A 111 2.07 1.65 11.08
N ALA A 112 2.12 1.34 9.79
CA ALA A 112 1.37 0.23 9.27
C ALA A 112 1.82 -1.08 9.95
N GLU A 113 0.91 -2.04 10.05
CA GLU A 113 0.95 -3.22 10.94
C GLU A 113 2.26 -4.04 10.93
N ASN A 114 3.05 -3.97 9.86
CA ASN A 114 4.28 -4.76 9.68
C ASN A 114 5.55 -3.89 9.59
N HIS A 115 5.45 -2.60 9.90
CA HIS A 115 6.59 -1.70 10.01
C HIS A 115 6.87 -1.44 11.50
N ASP A 116 8.13 -1.24 11.85
CA ASP A 116 8.50 -0.93 13.23
C ASP A 116 8.23 0.56 13.53
N PRO A 117 7.59 0.88 14.66
CA PRO A 117 7.37 2.27 15.03
C PRO A 117 8.71 2.93 15.35
N GLY A 118 8.89 4.16 14.84
CA GLY A 118 10.03 4.98 15.23
C GLY A 118 10.04 5.23 16.74
N ALA A 119 11.22 5.18 17.36
CA ALA A 119 11.36 5.39 18.80
C ALA A 119 11.14 6.86 19.25
N ALA A 120 11.25 7.81 18.32
CA ALA A 120 11.15 9.23 18.62
C ALA A 120 9.69 9.66 18.84
N GLN A 121 9.48 10.48 19.88
CA GLN A 121 8.21 11.14 20.15
C GLN A 121 8.31 12.60 19.73
N ASP A 122 7.26 13.13 19.11
CA ASP A 122 7.16 14.54 18.77
C ASP A 122 5.77 15.10 19.09
N ARG A 123 5.49 16.32 18.64
CA ARG A 123 4.27 17.07 18.98
C ARG A 123 3.27 17.13 17.83
N PHE A 124 3.40 16.33 16.78
CA PHE A 124 2.44 16.38 15.67
C PHE A 124 1.23 15.48 15.93
N TYR A 125 0.03 15.99 15.66
CA TYR A 125 -1.13 15.10 15.55
C TYR A 125 -0.95 14.17 14.36
N ARG A 126 -1.41 12.93 14.51
CA ARG A 126 -1.27 11.90 13.49
C ARG A 126 -2.58 11.23 13.20
N TYR A 127 -2.70 10.81 11.96
CA TYR A 127 -3.89 10.22 11.41
C TYR A 127 -3.48 8.97 10.65
N GLN A 128 -4.19 7.88 10.91
CA GLN A 128 -4.04 6.65 10.15
C GLN A 128 -5.38 6.33 9.51
N ASN A 129 -5.33 6.04 8.22
CA ASN A 129 -6.49 5.57 7.48
C ASN A 129 -6.14 4.24 6.81
N SER A 130 -7.06 3.28 6.92
CA SER A 130 -6.93 1.98 6.27
C SER A 130 -8.19 1.72 5.47
N VAL A 131 -8.04 1.44 4.19
CA VAL A 131 -9.15 1.17 3.26
C VAL A 131 -8.95 -0.17 2.59
N PHE A 132 -10.04 -0.90 2.39
CA PHE A 132 -10.07 -2.08 1.55
C PHE A 132 -10.71 -1.75 0.21
N VAL A 133 -9.96 -1.96 -0.86
CA VAL A 133 -10.43 -1.83 -2.25
C VAL A 133 -10.63 -3.24 -2.80
N LEU A 134 -11.86 -3.59 -3.12
CA LEU A 134 -12.15 -4.87 -3.78
C LEU A 134 -11.80 -4.78 -5.26
N LEU A 135 -10.98 -5.71 -5.73
CA LEU A 135 -10.61 -5.85 -7.13
C LEU A 135 -11.62 -6.79 -7.80
N ARG A 136 -12.62 -6.23 -8.48
CA ARG A 136 -13.49 -7.00 -9.38
C ARG A 136 -12.91 -6.96 -10.79
N ASN A 137 -12.13 -7.99 -11.15
CA ASN A 137 -11.75 -8.18 -12.55
C ASN A 137 -12.82 -9.04 -13.25
N ARG A 138 -13.91 -8.41 -13.68
CA ARG A 138 -14.86 -9.06 -14.60
C ARG A 138 -14.32 -8.87 -16.01
N THR A 139 -13.63 -9.86 -16.55
CA THR A 139 -13.50 -9.99 -18.00
C THR A 139 -14.51 -11.06 -18.43
N PRO A 140 -15.70 -10.69 -18.95
CA PRO A 140 -16.51 -11.66 -19.66
C PRO A 140 -15.72 -12.07 -20.90
N ARG A 141 -15.45 -13.37 -21.08
CA ARG A 141 -15.10 -13.87 -22.41
C ARG A 141 -16.37 -13.78 -23.27
N ALA A 142 -16.33 -12.96 -24.32
CA ALA A 142 -17.23 -13.09 -25.46
C ALA A 142 -16.80 -14.30 -26.30
#